data_AF-A0A5S9MR80-F1
#
_entry.id   AF-A0A5S9MR80-F1
#
_cell.length_a   1.000
_cell.length_b   1.000
_cell.length_c   1.000
_cell.angle_alpha   90.00
_cell.angle_beta   90.00
_cell.angle_gamma   90.00
#
_symmetry.space_group_name_H-M   'P 1'
#
loop_
_entity.id
_entity.type
_entity.pdbx_description
1 polymer ?
#
loop_
_entity_poly.entity_id
_entity_poly.type
_entity_poly.pdbx_seq_one_letter_code
_entity_poly.pdbx_strand_id
1 'polypeptide(L)'
;MEPVKCSKIDQKQYSQMLRVVTLLGALFVISACTGVSRPQITQIASEPGPKEERISSLEVALADALIEIEKMKARTPSAGGDGLPAIPPNAETGRCYAKLLVPASYVDRVERRVVKEASERREMIPATLEWVDEKVLVSEASVRLVVVPATYKWLEERTQVLPSRSHQVLESAARYETVIEEVIESPEEWIWQPGRGEIEKIDEETGEIVHQQRVPARYRKIKKQVLVEPAKYRKVVEPAVYETVRKKVVDVAEHTIEERIPAKYKTVQVQRVVEPEREIVHQIAPVYKEYKYREKVSDAELGWRMLPCERDITKELVYSVQRALKQRGYDTGGVDGILGKYTLIAVHGFQKQQGLATGRLSSETLTSLGIKYD
;
A
#
# COMPACT_ATOMS: atom_id res chain seq x y z
N MET A 1 17.28 -18.52 12.80
CA MET A 1 17.28 -17.11 13.26
C MET A 1 15.90 -16.81 13.82
N GLU A 2 15.74 -17.07 15.11
CA GLU A 2 14.52 -16.78 15.86
C GLU A 2 14.57 -15.35 16.41
N PRO A 3 13.46 -14.58 16.37
CA PRO A 3 13.33 -13.41 17.22
C PRO A 3 12.60 -13.76 18.53
N VAL A 4 13.29 -13.48 19.63
CA VAL A 4 12.87 -13.59 21.02
C VAL A 4 11.67 -12.68 21.31
N LYS A 5 10.60 -13.25 21.86
CA LYS A 5 9.51 -12.51 22.53
C LYS A 5 9.98 -12.12 23.93
N CYS A 6 9.85 -10.85 24.29
CA CYS A 6 9.91 -10.40 25.67
C CYS A 6 8.57 -9.76 26.08
N SER A 7 8.16 -10.09 27.31
CA SER A 7 6.82 -9.89 27.87
C SER A 7 6.67 -8.58 28.67
N LYS A 8 5.44 -8.05 28.63
CA LYS A 8 4.68 -7.28 29.65
C LYS A 8 5.44 -6.32 30.58
N ILE A 9 4.99 -5.05 30.60
CA ILE A 9 4.76 -4.31 31.87
C ILE A 9 3.48 -3.48 31.73
N ASP A 10 2.46 -3.89 32.49
CA ASP A 10 1.33 -3.06 32.93
C ASP A 10 1.84 -2.08 33.99
N GLN A 11 1.46 -0.81 33.91
CA GLN A 11 1.47 0.04 35.10
C GLN A 11 0.33 1.08 35.05
N LYS A 12 -0.79 0.66 35.64
CA LYS A 12 -1.84 1.54 36.17
C LYS A 12 -1.31 2.30 37.38
N GLN A 13 -1.90 3.50 37.55
CA GLN A 13 -2.07 4.27 38.78
C GLN A 13 -0.81 4.84 39.43
N TYR A 14 -0.73 6.18 39.49
CA TYR A 14 -0.78 6.90 40.77
C TYR A 14 -1.28 8.33 40.50
N SER A 15 -2.45 8.62 41.05
CA SER A 15 -3.10 9.92 41.20
C SER A 15 -3.36 10.10 42.69
N GLN A 16 -3.47 11.36 43.15
CA GLN A 16 -3.78 11.83 44.51
C GLN A 16 -2.54 11.99 45.42
N MET A 17 -2.33 13.06 46.20
CA MET A 17 -3.06 14.28 46.60
C MET A 17 -1.98 15.33 46.98
N LEU A 18 -2.19 16.65 47.05
CA LEU A 18 -2.84 17.36 48.17
C LEU A 18 -2.91 18.86 47.82
N ARG A 19 -4.10 19.48 47.94
CA ARG A 19 -4.33 20.93 48.06
C ARG A 19 -5.11 21.15 49.35
N VAL A 20 -4.61 21.98 50.28
CA VAL A 20 -5.35 22.75 51.32
C VAL A 20 -4.40 23.88 51.76
N VAL A 21 -4.57 25.16 51.39
CA VAL A 21 -5.48 26.23 51.90
C VAL A 21 -5.07 26.83 53.25
N THR A 22 -4.91 28.16 53.26
CA THR A 22 -5.22 29.22 54.29
C THR A 22 -4.18 30.36 54.13
N LEU A 23 -4.45 31.60 53.68
CA LEU A 23 -5.41 32.67 53.99
C LEU A 23 -5.38 33.19 55.44
N LEU A 24 -4.78 34.38 55.63
CA LEU A 24 -4.94 35.42 56.67
C LEU A 24 -3.98 36.57 56.25
N GLY A 25 -4.23 37.87 56.37
CA GLY A 25 -5.26 38.69 56.99
C GLY A 25 -4.78 40.16 56.82
N ALA A 26 -5.71 41.11 56.82
CA ALA A 26 -5.54 42.49 56.34
C ALA A 26 -5.15 43.53 57.42
N LEU A 27 -4.68 44.70 56.91
CA LEU A 27 -4.90 46.09 57.38
C LEU A 27 -4.26 46.65 58.67
N PHE A 28 -3.46 47.73 58.52
CA PHE A 28 -3.37 48.97 59.35
C PHE A 28 -2.59 50.01 58.48
N VAL A 29 -3.13 51.10 57.89
CA VAL A 29 -3.70 52.38 58.40
C VAL A 29 -2.65 53.48 58.70
N ILE A 30 -2.61 54.49 57.79
CA ILE A 30 -2.52 55.97 57.96
C ILE A 30 -1.18 56.69 58.32
N SER A 31 -0.79 57.58 57.37
CA SER A 31 -0.34 59.00 57.46
C SER A 31 0.67 59.49 58.51
N ALA A 32 1.73 60.17 58.05
CA ALA A 32 1.90 61.63 58.17
C ALA A 32 3.30 62.09 57.69
N CYS A 33 3.35 63.25 57.03
CA CYS A 33 4.57 63.94 56.60
C CYS A 33 5.28 64.63 57.78
N THR A 34 6.61 64.56 57.83
CA THR A 34 7.46 65.66 58.29
C THR A 34 8.82 65.60 57.61
N GLY A 35 9.19 66.68 56.92
CA GLY A 35 10.56 66.92 56.49
C GLY A 35 11.44 67.24 57.70
N VAL A 36 12.59 66.59 57.78
CA VAL A 36 13.69 66.96 58.66
C VAL A 36 14.97 66.99 57.84
N SER A 37 15.56 68.18 57.88
CA SER A 37 16.89 68.64 57.50
C SER A 37 17.99 67.58 57.36
N ARG A 38 18.68 67.63 56.21
CA ARG A 38 20.04 67.11 56.00
C ARG A 38 20.99 67.66 57.07
N PRO A 39 21.68 66.82 57.85
CA PRO A 39 22.99 67.18 58.38
C PRO A 39 24.03 66.91 57.29
N GLN A 40 24.83 67.92 56.94
CA GLN A 40 26.11 67.72 56.28
C GLN A 40 27.01 66.95 57.24
N ILE A 41 27.16 65.64 57.02
CA ILE A 41 28.26 64.87 57.58
C ILE A 41 29.43 65.08 56.62
N THR A 42 30.37 65.91 57.06
CA THR A 42 31.75 65.93 56.61
C THR A 42 32.25 64.50 56.45
N GLN A 43 32.56 64.09 55.22
CA GLN A 43 33.30 62.86 54.97
C GLN A 43 34.72 63.05 55.48
N ILE A 44 34.98 62.56 56.68
CA ILE A 44 36.30 62.04 57.03
C ILE A 44 36.38 60.70 56.29
N ALA A 45 37.29 60.60 55.33
CA ALA A 45 37.63 59.33 54.72
C ALA A 45 38.15 58.41 55.84
N SER A 46 37.31 57.48 56.29
CA SER A 46 37.75 56.40 57.16
C SER A 46 38.63 55.47 56.34
N GLU A 47 39.87 55.27 56.79
CA GLU A 47 40.74 54.21 56.29
C GLU A 47 40.00 52.86 56.41
N PRO A 48 39.97 52.03 55.36
CA PRO A 48 39.23 50.77 55.39
C PRO A 48 39.84 49.83 56.43
N GLY A 49 38.97 49.19 57.21
CA GLY A 49 39.41 48.28 58.27
C GLY A 49 40.00 46.97 57.71
N PRO A 50 40.73 46.18 58.53
CA PRO A 50 41.44 44.96 58.08
C PRO A 50 40.51 43.85 57.53
N LYS A 51 39.18 43.99 57.66
CA LYS A 51 38.20 43.10 57.01
C LYS A 51 37.85 43.53 55.59
N GLU A 52 37.84 44.83 55.28
CA GLU A 52 37.56 45.37 53.94
C GLU A 52 38.74 45.13 52.99
N GLU A 53 39.98 45.21 53.49
CA GLU A 53 41.18 44.78 52.74
C GLU A 53 41.20 43.28 52.44
N ARG A 54 40.68 42.45 53.36
CA ARG A 54 40.54 41.00 53.13
C ARG A 54 39.45 40.70 52.11
N ILE A 55 38.37 41.47 52.10
CA ILE A 55 37.31 41.33 51.08
C ILE A 55 37.84 41.77 49.71
N SER A 56 38.56 42.90 49.61
CA SER A 56 39.13 43.36 48.34
C SER A 56 40.24 42.45 47.81
N SER A 57 41.07 41.85 48.68
CA SER A 57 42.07 40.87 48.26
C SER A 57 41.45 39.53 47.84
N LEU A 58 40.36 39.11 48.48
CA LEU A 58 39.59 37.93 48.07
C LEU A 58 38.87 38.17 46.73
N GLU A 59 38.34 39.36 46.49
CA GLU A 59 37.72 39.74 45.20
C GLU A 59 38.74 39.82 44.07
N VAL A 60 39.96 40.30 44.36
CA VAL A 60 41.09 40.29 43.41
C VAL A 60 41.53 38.86 43.11
N ALA A 61 41.70 38.02 44.14
CA ALA A 61 42.07 36.63 43.96
C ALA A 61 40.99 35.86 43.18
N LEU A 62 39.72 36.19 43.38
CA LEU A 62 38.61 35.64 42.63
C LEU A 62 38.64 36.09 41.16
N ALA A 63 38.96 37.36 40.89
CA ALA A 63 39.11 37.87 39.53
C ALA A 63 40.30 37.22 38.79
N ASP A 64 41.43 37.07 39.46
CA ASP A 64 42.61 36.37 38.91
C ASP A 64 42.31 34.89 38.64
N ALA A 65 41.64 34.20 39.58
CA ALA A 65 41.24 32.81 39.42
C ALA A 65 40.23 32.62 38.28
N LEU A 66 39.29 33.55 38.09
CA LEU A 66 38.34 33.52 36.98
C LEU A 66 39.06 33.70 35.62
N ILE A 67 40.03 34.61 35.55
CA ILE A 67 40.87 34.80 34.35
C ILE A 67 41.70 33.54 34.06
N GLU A 68 42.22 32.88 35.09
CA GLU A 68 42.99 31.66 34.95
C GLU A 68 42.13 30.48 34.49
N ILE A 69 40.90 30.35 35.01
CA ILE A 69 39.91 29.35 34.57
C ILE A 69 39.49 29.60 33.12
N GLU A 70 39.30 30.86 32.71
CA GLU A 70 38.92 31.23 31.34
C GLU A 70 40.07 30.94 30.35
N LYS A 71 41.33 31.19 30.77
CA LYS A 71 42.54 30.76 30.06
C LYS A 71 42.68 29.24 29.96
N MET A 72 42.35 28.51 31.03
CA MET A 72 42.38 27.04 31.03
C MET A 72 41.29 26.45 30.13
N LYS A 73 40.09 27.02 30.12
CA LYS A 73 39.01 26.62 29.20
C LYS A 73 39.37 26.84 27.74
N ALA A 74 40.06 27.93 27.42
CA ALA A 74 40.56 28.22 26.07
C ALA A 74 41.68 27.28 25.61
N ARG A 75 42.34 26.55 26.54
CA ARG A 75 43.37 25.52 26.22
C ARG A 75 42.78 24.13 25.99
N THR A 76 41.46 23.94 26.07
CA THR A 76 40.84 22.66 25.70
C THR A 76 41.03 22.47 24.20
N PRO A 77 41.75 21.43 23.73
CA PRO A 77 42.23 21.38 22.36
C PRO A 77 41.07 21.10 21.41
N SER A 78 40.63 22.11 20.65
CA SER A 78 40.22 21.80 19.29
C SER A 78 41.46 21.29 18.58
N ALA A 79 41.43 20.06 18.05
CA ALA A 79 42.54 19.44 17.36
C ALA A 79 43.01 20.32 16.17
N GLY A 80 44.01 21.16 16.42
CA GLY A 80 44.61 22.09 15.47
C GLY A 80 45.52 23.03 16.27
N GLY A 81 46.83 22.79 16.21
CA GLY A 81 47.83 23.58 16.95
C GLY A 81 47.68 25.07 16.68
N ASP A 82 47.97 25.90 17.69
CA ASP A 82 47.88 27.38 17.69
C ASP A 82 48.10 27.97 16.29
N GLY A 83 47.02 28.15 15.52
CA GLY A 83 47.05 28.47 14.09
C GLY A 83 47.51 29.90 13.78
N LEU A 84 48.12 30.57 14.75
CA LEU A 84 48.62 31.93 14.62
C LEU A 84 50.10 31.89 14.22
N PRO A 85 50.48 32.58 13.13
CA PRO A 85 51.88 32.72 12.75
C PRO A 85 52.70 33.33 13.91
N ALA A 86 53.98 32.96 13.97
CA ALA A 86 54.93 33.46 14.98
C ALA A 86 55.09 34.99 14.93
N ILE A 87 54.77 35.59 13.78
CA ILE A 87 54.81 37.02 13.51
C ILE A 87 53.38 37.47 13.13
N PRO A 88 52.90 38.64 13.59
CA PRO A 88 51.61 39.16 13.17
C PRO A 88 51.53 39.33 11.64
N PRO A 89 50.41 38.93 11.00
CA PRO A 89 50.21 39.20 9.59
C PRO A 89 50.06 40.71 9.37
N ASN A 90 50.74 41.26 8.35
CA ASN A 90 50.73 42.69 8.00
C ASN A 90 51.26 43.62 9.11
N ALA A 91 52.41 43.29 9.70
CA ALA A 91 53.06 44.12 10.70
C ALA A 91 53.62 45.42 10.10
N GLU A 92 53.20 46.57 10.64
CA GLU A 92 53.76 47.88 10.30
C GLU A 92 55.06 48.14 11.08
N THR A 93 56.04 48.75 10.40
CA THR A 93 57.32 49.08 11.03
C THR A 93 57.12 50.11 12.15
N GLY A 94 57.64 49.81 13.34
CA GLY A 94 57.57 50.71 14.50
C GLY A 94 56.28 50.60 15.33
N ARG A 95 55.38 49.66 15.01
CA ARG A 95 54.17 49.34 15.78
C ARG A 95 54.38 48.13 16.69
N CYS A 96 53.66 48.10 17.81
CA CYS A 96 53.71 47.02 18.78
C CYS A 96 52.48 46.12 18.66
N TYR A 97 52.71 44.81 18.70
CA TYR A 97 51.67 43.78 18.60
C TYR A 97 51.81 42.75 19.71
N ALA A 98 50.69 42.23 20.19
CA ALA A 98 50.66 41.11 21.12
C ALA A 98 49.48 40.18 20.78
N LYS A 99 49.57 38.93 21.26
CA LYS A 99 48.47 37.97 21.18
C LYS A 99 47.50 38.23 22.32
N LEU A 100 46.30 38.69 22.00
CA LEU A 100 45.23 38.95 22.98
C LEU A 100 44.06 38.00 22.73
N LEU A 101 43.31 37.67 23.80
CA LEU A 101 42.13 36.82 23.72
C LEU A 101 40.94 37.64 23.22
N VAL A 102 40.46 37.33 22.03
CA VAL A 102 39.20 37.83 21.48
C VAL A 102 38.08 36.96 22.05
N PRO A 103 37.07 37.53 22.72
CA PRO A 103 35.99 36.75 23.32
C PRO A 103 35.07 36.15 22.25
N ALA A 104 34.40 35.04 22.59
CA ALA A 104 33.40 34.41 21.74
C ALA A 104 32.26 35.38 21.40
N SER A 105 31.83 35.39 20.14
CA SER A 105 30.73 36.23 19.68
C SER A 105 29.41 35.44 19.66
N TYR A 106 28.33 36.13 20.00
CA TYR A 106 27.00 35.54 20.06
C TYR A 106 25.98 36.40 19.32
N VAL A 107 25.01 35.75 18.68
CA VAL A 107 23.89 36.41 18.01
C VAL A 107 22.59 35.86 18.57
N ASP A 108 21.65 36.74 18.90
CA ASP A 108 20.32 36.35 19.34
C ASP A 108 19.48 35.95 18.11
N ARG A 109 19.00 34.71 18.10
CA ARG A 109 18.16 34.12 17.04
C ARG A 109 16.74 33.92 17.54
N VAL A 110 15.79 33.97 16.61
CA VAL A 110 14.39 33.61 16.85
C VAL A 110 14.02 32.48 15.91
N GLU A 111 13.60 31.36 16.48
CA GLU A 111 13.15 30.19 15.72
C GLU A 111 11.69 29.87 16.08
N ARG A 112 10.88 29.63 15.06
CA ARG A 112 9.51 29.15 15.23
C ARG A 112 9.52 27.63 15.23
N ARG A 113 9.26 27.04 16.40
CA ARG A 113 9.16 25.58 16.54
C ARG A 113 7.71 25.15 16.65
N VAL A 114 7.36 24.04 16.00
CA VAL A 114 6.06 23.38 16.15
C VAL A 114 5.99 22.79 17.55
N VAL A 115 5.04 23.26 18.37
CA VAL A 115 4.78 22.73 19.72
C VAL A 115 3.68 21.68 19.68
N LYS A 116 2.71 21.85 18.78
CA LYS A 116 1.66 20.89 18.52
C LYS A 116 1.51 20.74 17.01
N GLU A 117 1.66 19.52 16.53
CA GLU A 117 1.54 19.22 15.11
C GLU A 117 0.10 19.39 14.62
N ALA A 118 -0.05 19.43 13.29
CA ALA A 118 -1.36 19.40 12.67
C ALA A 118 -2.04 18.07 13.05
N SER A 119 -3.30 18.13 13.43
CA SER A 119 -4.05 16.95 13.82
C SER A 119 -5.43 16.98 13.22
N GLU A 120 -5.99 15.81 12.96
CA GLU A 120 -7.38 15.66 12.56
C GLU A 120 -8.25 15.25 13.76
N ARG A 121 -9.42 15.88 13.90
CA ARG A 121 -10.48 15.43 14.80
C ARG A 121 -11.60 14.84 13.95
N ARG A 122 -11.87 13.56 14.17
CA ARG A 122 -12.96 12.83 13.52
C ARG A 122 -14.20 12.87 14.39
N GLU A 123 -15.32 13.28 13.80
CA GLU A 123 -16.63 13.32 14.44
C GLU A 123 -17.59 12.40 13.66
N MET A 124 -18.10 11.39 14.35
CA MET A 124 -19.02 10.42 13.77
C MET A 124 -20.45 10.90 13.96
N ILE A 125 -21.17 11.14 12.87
CA ILE A 125 -22.60 11.45 12.89
C ILE A 125 -23.35 10.14 12.64
N PRO A 126 -24.15 9.66 13.61
CA PRO A 126 -24.86 8.40 13.47
C PRO A 126 -25.94 8.48 12.38
N ALA A 127 -26.29 7.33 11.81
CA ALA A 127 -27.36 7.23 10.83
C ALA A 127 -28.72 7.62 11.44
N THR A 128 -29.52 8.39 10.69
CA THR A 128 -30.89 8.73 11.10
C THR A 128 -31.85 7.69 10.54
N LEU A 129 -32.63 7.08 11.44
CA LEU A 129 -33.60 6.02 11.13
C LEU A 129 -35.02 6.58 11.19
N GLU A 130 -35.83 6.23 10.20
CA GLU A 130 -37.25 6.56 10.16
C GLU A 130 -38.08 5.29 9.95
N TRP A 131 -39.23 5.20 10.62
CA TRP A 131 -40.17 4.10 10.44
C TRP A 131 -40.99 4.31 9.18
N VAL A 132 -40.88 3.38 8.22
CA VAL A 132 -41.65 3.41 6.98
C VAL A 132 -42.51 2.16 6.88
N ASP A 133 -43.75 2.35 6.45
CA ASP A 133 -44.68 1.27 6.16
C ASP A 133 -44.29 0.57 4.85
N GLU A 134 -43.80 -0.68 4.96
CA GLU A 134 -43.43 -1.51 3.82
C GLU A 134 -44.40 -2.68 3.67
N LYS A 135 -44.96 -2.85 2.47
CA LYS A 135 -45.87 -3.98 2.16
C LYS A 135 -45.04 -5.21 1.84
N VAL A 136 -44.96 -6.13 2.80
CA VAL A 136 -44.27 -7.42 2.63
C VAL A 136 -45.28 -8.45 2.13
N LEU A 137 -44.87 -9.21 1.10
CA LEU A 137 -45.64 -10.33 0.55
C LEU A 137 -45.68 -11.47 1.57
N VAL A 138 -46.87 -11.81 2.06
CA VAL A 138 -47.05 -12.89 3.05
C VAL A 138 -47.39 -14.22 2.38
N SER A 139 -48.18 -14.15 1.31
CA SER A 139 -48.48 -15.32 0.49
C SER A 139 -48.52 -14.93 -0.98
N GLU A 140 -47.79 -15.66 -1.81
CA GLU A 140 -47.82 -15.52 -3.25
C GLU A 140 -49.17 -15.90 -3.85
N ALA A 141 -49.45 -15.40 -5.05
CA ALA A 141 -50.64 -15.80 -5.79
C ALA A 141 -50.49 -17.26 -6.21
N SER A 142 -51.51 -18.08 -5.94
CA SER A 142 -51.49 -19.50 -6.25
C SER A 142 -52.65 -19.88 -7.16
N VAL A 143 -52.48 -20.95 -7.93
CA VAL A 143 -53.50 -21.47 -8.84
C VAL A 143 -54.01 -22.80 -8.29
N ARG A 144 -55.32 -22.91 -8.16
CA ARG A 144 -56.01 -24.17 -7.85
C ARG A 144 -56.50 -24.79 -9.14
N LEU A 145 -56.11 -26.02 -9.38
CA LEU A 145 -56.53 -26.82 -10.53
C LEU A 145 -57.78 -27.63 -10.17
N VAL A 146 -58.89 -27.41 -10.87
CA VAL A 146 -60.12 -28.20 -10.70
C VAL A 146 -60.30 -29.08 -11.94
N VAL A 147 -60.30 -30.41 -11.75
CA VAL A 147 -60.41 -31.39 -12.84
C VAL A 147 -61.89 -31.63 -13.15
N VAL A 148 -62.30 -31.34 -14.39
CA VAL A 148 -63.63 -31.67 -14.90
C VAL A 148 -63.55 -33.03 -15.60
N PRO A 149 -64.32 -34.05 -15.17
CA PRO A 149 -64.21 -35.40 -15.72
C PRO A 149 -64.71 -35.48 -17.17
N ALA A 150 -64.14 -36.38 -17.95
CA ALA A 150 -64.54 -36.62 -19.33
C ALA A 150 -65.96 -37.19 -19.45
N THR A 151 -66.72 -36.73 -20.45
CA THR A 151 -68.03 -37.27 -20.81
C THR A 151 -67.93 -38.15 -22.06
N TYR A 152 -68.84 -39.11 -22.22
CA TYR A 152 -68.79 -40.09 -23.31
C TYR A 152 -70.12 -40.24 -24.02
N LYS A 153 -70.08 -40.51 -25.34
CA LYS A 153 -71.25 -40.85 -26.16
C LYS A 153 -71.01 -42.11 -27.01
N TRP A 154 -72.09 -42.78 -27.40
CA TRP A 154 -72.03 -43.98 -28.23
C TRP A 154 -72.16 -43.61 -29.72
N LEU A 155 -71.30 -44.19 -30.56
CA LEU A 155 -71.33 -44.04 -32.01
C LEU A 155 -71.42 -45.41 -32.69
N GLU A 156 -72.28 -45.55 -33.69
CA GLU A 156 -72.44 -46.78 -34.47
C GLU A 156 -71.55 -46.70 -35.72
N GLU A 157 -70.65 -47.68 -35.87
CA GLU A 157 -69.67 -47.76 -36.97
C GLU A 157 -69.82 -49.12 -37.67
N ARG A 158 -69.94 -49.12 -39.00
CA ARG A 158 -70.07 -50.34 -39.82
C ARG A 158 -68.70 -50.82 -40.28
N THR A 159 -68.25 -51.96 -39.77
CA THR A 159 -66.91 -52.51 -40.00
C THR A 159 -66.97 -53.78 -40.84
N GLN A 160 -66.04 -53.94 -41.78
CA GLN A 160 -65.86 -55.17 -42.56
C GLN A 160 -65.26 -56.25 -41.68
N VAL A 161 -66.00 -57.33 -41.41
CA VAL A 161 -65.54 -58.42 -40.55
C VAL A 161 -64.81 -59.48 -41.36
N LEU A 162 -65.27 -59.75 -42.58
CA LEU A 162 -64.64 -60.72 -43.48
C LEU A 162 -64.42 -60.10 -44.87
N PRO A 163 -63.17 -60.10 -45.39
CA PRO A 163 -62.88 -59.61 -46.73
C PRO A 163 -63.31 -60.61 -47.80
N SER A 164 -63.57 -60.12 -49.01
CA SER A 164 -63.89 -60.98 -50.16
C SER A 164 -62.69 -61.85 -50.52
N ARG A 165 -62.91 -63.16 -50.72
CA ARG A 165 -61.86 -64.13 -51.06
C ARG A 165 -62.20 -64.85 -52.36
N SER A 166 -61.19 -65.38 -53.04
CA SER A 166 -61.39 -66.13 -54.27
C SER A 166 -60.48 -67.34 -54.35
N HIS A 167 -61.00 -68.47 -54.82
CA HIS A 167 -60.23 -69.70 -55.01
C HIS A 167 -60.36 -70.21 -56.45
N GLN A 168 -59.39 -71.01 -56.90
CA GLN A 168 -59.38 -71.62 -58.24
C GLN A 168 -59.82 -73.08 -58.15
N VAL A 169 -60.73 -73.50 -59.03
CA VAL A 169 -61.19 -74.89 -59.15
C VAL A 169 -60.74 -75.44 -60.50
N LEU A 170 -60.17 -76.65 -60.51
CA LEU A 170 -59.68 -77.34 -61.71
C LEU A 170 -60.86 -77.75 -62.60
N GLU A 171 -60.85 -77.33 -63.86
CA GLU A 171 -61.89 -77.68 -64.83
C GLU A 171 -61.50 -78.86 -65.74
N SER A 172 -60.23 -78.93 -66.16
CA SER A 172 -59.74 -80.03 -67.01
C SER A 172 -58.26 -80.33 -66.76
N ALA A 173 -57.91 -81.61 -66.67
CA ALA A 173 -56.53 -82.07 -66.44
C ALA A 173 -55.67 -82.00 -67.71
N ALA A 174 -54.35 -81.98 -67.52
CA ALA A 174 -53.36 -81.92 -68.61
C ALA A 174 -53.24 -83.25 -69.38
N ARG A 175 -52.96 -83.18 -70.69
CA ARG A 175 -52.80 -84.34 -71.58
C ARG A 175 -51.36 -84.47 -72.08
N TYR A 176 -50.82 -85.70 -72.06
CA TYR A 176 -49.46 -86.04 -72.49
C TYR A 176 -49.46 -87.12 -73.57
N GLU A 177 -48.46 -87.11 -74.45
CA GLU A 177 -48.20 -88.15 -75.46
C GLU A 177 -46.74 -88.62 -75.43
N THR A 178 -46.47 -89.90 -75.71
CA THR A 178 -45.11 -90.49 -75.64
C THR A 178 -44.47 -90.55 -77.02
N VAL A 179 -43.34 -89.85 -77.21
CA VAL A 179 -42.54 -89.84 -78.44
C VAL A 179 -41.23 -90.59 -78.22
N ILE A 180 -40.76 -91.32 -79.24
CA ILE A 180 -39.48 -92.06 -79.21
C ILE A 180 -38.41 -91.24 -79.92
N GLU A 181 -37.32 -90.93 -79.22
CA GLU A 181 -36.18 -90.14 -79.71
C GLU A 181 -34.90 -91.01 -79.68
N GLU A 182 -34.06 -90.96 -80.73
CA GLU A 182 -32.74 -91.59 -80.75
C GLU A 182 -31.68 -90.61 -80.23
N VAL A 183 -30.94 -91.01 -79.21
CA VAL A 183 -29.88 -90.20 -78.60
C VAL A 183 -28.54 -90.94 -78.73
N ILE A 184 -27.46 -90.20 -79.02
CA ILE A 184 -26.08 -90.72 -79.08
C ILE A 184 -25.69 -91.21 -77.70
N GLU A 185 -25.32 -92.49 -77.60
CA GLU A 185 -24.85 -93.11 -76.36
C GLU A 185 -23.33 -93.01 -76.23
N SER A 186 -22.60 -93.07 -77.35
CA SER A 186 -21.15 -92.83 -77.38
C SER A 186 -20.75 -92.11 -78.67
N PRO A 187 -20.01 -90.98 -78.60
CA PRO A 187 -19.55 -90.26 -79.78
C PRO A 187 -18.44 -91.03 -80.52
N GLU A 188 -18.16 -90.60 -81.75
CA GLU A 188 -17.10 -91.15 -82.59
C GLU A 188 -15.74 -90.58 -82.16
N GLU A 189 -14.74 -91.45 -81.95
CA GLU A 189 -13.42 -91.07 -81.45
C GLU A 189 -12.28 -91.75 -82.22
N TRP A 190 -11.11 -91.09 -82.20
CA TRP A 190 -9.87 -91.54 -82.82
C TRP A 190 -8.82 -91.89 -81.75
N ILE A 191 -8.24 -93.08 -81.83
CA ILE A 191 -7.26 -93.57 -80.86
C ILE A 191 -5.95 -93.98 -81.54
N TRP A 192 -4.81 -93.66 -80.90
CA TRP A 192 -3.47 -94.01 -81.36
C TRP A 192 -3.05 -95.40 -80.86
N GLN A 193 -2.51 -96.23 -81.74
CA GLN A 193 -1.89 -97.50 -81.38
C GLN A 193 -0.45 -97.60 -81.93
N PRO A 194 0.52 -98.15 -81.17
CA PRO A 194 1.91 -98.29 -81.61
C PRO A 194 2.10 -99.35 -82.72
N GLY A 195 3.09 -99.10 -83.60
CA GLY A 195 3.47 -99.94 -84.73
C GLY A 195 4.06 -101.29 -84.32
N ARG A 196 4.07 -102.26 -85.25
CA ARG A 196 4.46 -103.65 -84.97
C ARG A 196 5.85 -103.95 -85.50
N GLY A 197 6.84 -103.99 -84.61
CA GLY A 197 8.10 -104.71 -84.80
C GLY A 197 9.27 -103.91 -85.38
N GLU A 198 10.44 -104.55 -85.41
CA GLU A 198 11.78 -103.93 -85.50
C GLU A 198 12.04 -103.04 -86.74
N ILE A 199 11.28 -103.16 -87.83
CA ILE A 199 11.48 -102.34 -89.05
C ILE A 199 10.97 -100.89 -88.82
N GLU A 200 10.07 -100.67 -87.85
CA GLU A 200 9.44 -99.37 -87.56
C GLU A 200 10.00 -98.71 -86.28
N LYS A 201 11.19 -99.14 -85.83
CA LYS A 201 12.04 -98.47 -84.83
C LYS A 201 13.20 -97.76 -85.55
N ILE A 202 13.35 -96.45 -85.34
CA ILE A 202 14.31 -95.64 -86.10
C ILE A 202 15.71 -95.69 -85.45
N ASP A 203 15.81 -95.68 -84.11
CA ASP A 203 16.98 -96.10 -83.30
C ASP A 203 16.61 -96.11 -81.79
N GLU A 204 17.44 -96.70 -80.91
CA GLU A 204 17.14 -96.90 -79.46
C GLU A 204 16.88 -95.60 -78.66
N GLU A 205 17.35 -94.44 -79.11
CA GLU A 205 17.09 -93.13 -78.48
C GLU A 205 15.90 -92.38 -79.12
N THR A 206 15.38 -92.84 -80.26
CA THR A 206 14.31 -92.15 -81.02
C THR A 206 13.13 -93.08 -81.36
N GLY A 207 12.33 -93.36 -80.33
CA GLY A 207 10.87 -93.60 -80.29
C GLY A 207 10.13 -94.29 -81.46
N GLU A 208 9.32 -95.28 -81.11
CA GLU A 208 8.38 -96.04 -81.97
C GLU A 208 7.32 -95.17 -82.68
N ILE A 209 7.03 -95.50 -83.95
CA ILE A 209 5.97 -94.86 -84.76
C ILE A 209 4.58 -95.39 -84.35
N VAL A 210 3.60 -94.51 -84.14
CA VAL A 210 2.18 -94.83 -83.83
C VAL A 210 1.25 -94.42 -84.99
N HIS A 211 0.13 -95.13 -85.17
CA HIS A 211 -0.91 -94.76 -86.15
C HIS A 211 -2.30 -94.68 -85.52
N GLN A 212 -3.15 -93.78 -86.03
CA GLN A 212 -4.46 -93.46 -85.46
C GLN A 212 -5.60 -94.18 -86.20
N GLN A 213 -6.51 -94.84 -85.46
CA GLN A 213 -7.69 -95.52 -86.01
C GLN A 213 -9.00 -94.92 -85.46
N ARG A 214 -10.02 -94.88 -86.33
CA ARG A 214 -11.35 -94.30 -86.05
C ARG A 214 -12.35 -95.35 -85.56
N VAL A 215 -13.11 -95.03 -84.51
CA VAL A 215 -14.23 -95.86 -83.99
C VAL A 215 -15.54 -95.08 -84.08
N PRO A 216 -16.58 -95.57 -84.81
CA PRO A 216 -17.81 -94.81 -85.06
C PRO A 216 -18.78 -94.77 -83.87
N ALA A 217 -19.61 -93.73 -83.82
CA ALA A 217 -20.59 -93.47 -82.77
C ALA A 217 -21.71 -94.51 -82.68
N ARG A 218 -22.24 -94.72 -81.47
CA ARG A 218 -23.39 -95.63 -81.17
C ARG A 218 -24.59 -94.85 -80.62
N TYR A 219 -25.80 -95.26 -81.00
CA TYR A 219 -27.07 -94.60 -80.65
C TYR A 219 -28.04 -95.57 -79.92
N ARG A 220 -28.93 -95.04 -79.08
CA ARG A 220 -30.02 -95.77 -78.40
C ARG A 220 -31.33 -94.96 -78.39
N LYS A 221 -32.48 -95.64 -78.52
CA LYS A 221 -33.83 -95.05 -78.42
C LYS A 221 -34.29 -94.88 -76.96
N ILE A 222 -34.86 -93.73 -76.63
CA ILE A 222 -35.56 -93.47 -75.35
C ILE A 222 -36.99 -92.96 -75.57
N LYS A 223 -37.91 -93.27 -74.64
CA LYS A 223 -39.31 -92.81 -74.66
C LYS A 223 -39.45 -91.58 -73.75
N LYS A 224 -40.00 -90.47 -74.27
CA LYS A 224 -40.26 -89.23 -73.52
C LYS A 224 -41.72 -88.80 -73.65
N GLN A 225 -42.37 -88.44 -72.53
CA GLN A 225 -43.72 -87.85 -72.56
C GLN A 225 -43.64 -86.33 -72.76
N VAL A 226 -44.37 -85.82 -73.74
CA VAL A 226 -44.48 -84.39 -74.05
C VAL A 226 -45.90 -83.92 -73.76
N LEU A 227 -46.01 -82.77 -73.08
CA LEU A 227 -47.27 -82.11 -72.74
C LEU A 227 -47.92 -81.57 -74.02
N VAL A 228 -49.13 -82.04 -74.33
CA VAL A 228 -49.90 -81.62 -75.50
C VAL A 228 -50.85 -80.48 -75.13
N GLU A 229 -51.54 -80.58 -73.99
CA GLU A 229 -52.47 -79.56 -73.51
C GLU A 229 -52.36 -79.35 -71.99
N PRO A 230 -52.19 -78.10 -71.50
CA PRO A 230 -52.11 -77.80 -70.08
C PRO A 230 -53.49 -77.77 -69.38
N ALA A 231 -53.51 -77.93 -68.06
CA ALA A 231 -54.72 -77.88 -67.25
C ALA A 231 -55.35 -76.47 -67.20
N LYS A 232 -56.69 -76.40 -67.13
CA LYS A 232 -57.47 -75.14 -67.05
C LYS A 232 -58.19 -75.01 -65.70
N TYR A 233 -58.26 -73.78 -65.16
CA TYR A 233 -58.87 -73.47 -63.87
C TYR A 233 -59.87 -72.30 -63.97
N ARG A 234 -60.96 -72.35 -63.19
CA ARG A 234 -61.93 -71.25 -63.02
C ARG A 234 -61.81 -70.63 -61.63
N LYS A 235 -61.82 -69.29 -61.55
CA LYS A 235 -61.76 -68.53 -60.28
C LYS A 235 -63.16 -68.18 -59.79
N VAL A 236 -63.53 -68.60 -58.59
CA VAL A 236 -64.80 -68.28 -57.91
C VAL A 236 -64.53 -67.28 -56.80
N VAL A 237 -65.34 -66.21 -56.69
CA VAL A 237 -65.17 -65.11 -55.71
C VAL A 237 -66.36 -65.07 -54.75
N GLU A 238 -66.07 -65.04 -53.45
CA GLU A 238 -67.03 -64.88 -52.35
C GLU A 238 -67.01 -63.42 -51.83
N PRO A 239 -68.16 -62.75 -51.67
CA PRO A 239 -68.23 -61.33 -51.30
C PRO A 239 -67.94 -61.08 -49.81
N ALA A 240 -67.61 -59.82 -49.48
CA ALA A 240 -67.31 -59.39 -48.12
C ALA A 240 -68.55 -59.21 -47.23
N VAL A 241 -68.40 -59.48 -45.93
CA VAL A 241 -69.46 -59.34 -44.90
C VAL A 241 -69.17 -58.18 -43.96
N TYR A 242 -70.18 -57.36 -43.66
CA TYR A 242 -70.08 -56.17 -42.81
C TYR A 242 -71.04 -56.27 -41.61
N GLU A 243 -70.58 -55.83 -40.44
CA GLU A 243 -71.38 -55.77 -39.20
C GLU A 243 -71.30 -54.36 -38.58
N THR A 244 -72.33 -53.94 -37.84
CA THR A 244 -72.35 -52.61 -37.19
C THR A 244 -72.06 -52.76 -35.71
N VAL A 245 -71.03 -52.07 -35.22
CA VAL A 245 -70.55 -52.16 -33.84
C VAL A 245 -70.68 -50.80 -33.15
N ARG A 246 -71.17 -50.80 -31.90
CA ARG A 246 -71.25 -49.60 -31.05
C ARG A 246 -69.91 -49.35 -30.35
N LYS A 247 -69.34 -48.17 -30.57
CA LYS A 247 -68.09 -47.72 -29.93
C LYS A 247 -68.36 -46.52 -29.02
N LYS A 248 -67.96 -46.61 -27.75
CA LYS A 248 -68.05 -45.49 -26.78
C LYS A 248 -66.87 -44.56 -27.02
N VAL A 249 -67.14 -43.33 -27.46
CA VAL A 249 -66.14 -42.32 -27.76
C VAL A 249 -66.26 -41.16 -26.77
N VAL A 250 -65.12 -40.55 -26.42
CA VAL A 250 -65.06 -39.35 -25.56
C VAL A 250 -65.74 -38.20 -26.29
N ASP A 251 -66.73 -37.58 -25.65
CA ASP A 251 -67.47 -36.44 -26.20
C ASP A 251 -66.80 -35.12 -25.82
N VAL A 252 -66.52 -34.94 -24.53
CA VAL A 252 -65.68 -33.86 -24.00
C VAL A 252 -64.55 -34.50 -23.20
N ALA A 253 -63.32 -34.20 -23.58
CA ALA A 253 -62.14 -34.70 -22.87
C ALA A 253 -62.03 -34.08 -21.47
N GLU A 254 -61.38 -34.81 -20.55
CA GLU A 254 -61.05 -34.25 -19.24
C GLU A 254 -60.20 -33.01 -19.45
N HIS A 255 -60.55 -31.94 -18.73
CA HIS A 255 -59.81 -30.71 -18.79
C HIS A 255 -59.79 -30.05 -17.42
N THR A 256 -58.77 -29.24 -17.21
CA THR A 256 -58.51 -28.60 -15.92
C THR A 256 -58.83 -27.12 -16.04
N ILE A 257 -59.63 -26.60 -15.13
CA ILE A 257 -59.90 -25.17 -15.01
C ILE A 257 -58.98 -24.60 -13.91
N GLU A 258 -58.30 -23.50 -14.22
CA GLU A 258 -57.41 -22.79 -13.30
C GLU A 258 -58.15 -21.69 -12.54
N GLU A 259 -58.31 -21.86 -11.22
CA GLU A 259 -58.82 -20.80 -10.33
C GLU A 259 -57.66 -20.06 -9.66
N ARG A 260 -57.53 -18.74 -9.90
CA ARG A 260 -56.45 -17.92 -9.36
C ARG A 260 -56.80 -17.34 -7.98
N ILE A 261 -56.01 -17.68 -6.97
CA ILE A 261 -56.08 -17.12 -5.62
C ILE A 261 -55.10 -15.94 -5.53
N PRO A 262 -55.56 -14.71 -5.20
CA PRO A 262 -54.70 -13.52 -5.21
C PRO A 262 -53.68 -13.53 -4.06
N ALA A 263 -52.53 -12.90 -4.31
CA ALA A 263 -51.48 -12.70 -3.33
C ALA A 263 -51.98 -11.81 -2.16
N LYS A 264 -51.51 -12.11 -0.94
CA LYS A 264 -51.83 -11.33 0.25
C LYS A 264 -50.59 -10.59 0.74
N TYR A 265 -50.76 -9.32 1.03
CA TYR A 265 -49.72 -8.44 1.54
C TYR A 265 -50.04 -8.03 2.98
N LYS A 266 -49.00 -7.87 3.79
CA LYS A 266 -49.10 -7.28 5.13
C LYS A 266 -48.17 -6.09 5.20
N THR A 267 -48.69 -4.97 5.68
CA THR A 267 -47.86 -3.80 5.98
C THR A 267 -47.14 -4.05 7.29
N VAL A 268 -45.82 -3.92 7.28
CA VAL A 268 -44.98 -3.96 8.48
C VAL A 268 -44.16 -2.67 8.54
N GLN A 269 -43.98 -2.15 9.76
CA GLN A 269 -43.10 -1.01 9.97
C GLN A 269 -41.65 -1.48 9.96
N VAL A 270 -40.86 -0.91 9.06
CA VAL A 270 -39.42 -1.20 8.95
C VAL A 270 -38.65 0.10 9.18
N GLN A 271 -37.59 0.05 10.00
CA GLN A 271 -36.68 1.18 10.13
C GLN A 271 -35.81 1.28 8.88
N ARG A 272 -35.98 2.38 8.15
CA ARG A 272 -35.19 2.70 6.96
C ARG A 272 -34.19 3.79 7.31
N VAL A 273 -32.95 3.63 6.84
CA VAL A 273 -31.91 4.66 6.98
C VAL A 273 -32.24 5.79 6.00
N VAL A 274 -32.53 6.98 6.52
CA VAL A 274 -32.84 8.17 5.71
C VAL A 274 -31.59 8.98 5.45
N GLU A 275 -30.77 9.15 6.48
CA GLU A 275 -29.42 9.70 6.36
C GLU A 275 -28.42 8.65 6.83
N PRO A 276 -27.46 8.25 5.98
CA PRO A 276 -26.45 7.29 6.37
C PRO A 276 -25.48 7.91 7.39
N GLU A 277 -24.85 7.04 8.18
CA GLU A 277 -23.74 7.40 9.04
C GLU A 277 -22.62 8.05 8.21
N ARG A 278 -22.11 9.18 8.70
CA ARG A 278 -21.04 9.92 8.02
C ARG A 278 -20.02 10.44 9.01
N GLU A 279 -18.77 10.47 8.55
CA GLU A 279 -17.64 10.98 9.30
C GLU A 279 -17.29 12.39 8.83
N ILE A 280 -17.24 13.35 9.76
CA ILE A 280 -16.72 14.69 9.50
C ILE A 280 -15.30 14.78 10.06
N VAL A 281 -14.34 15.12 9.20
CA VAL A 281 -12.94 15.30 9.56
C VAL A 281 -12.63 16.79 9.72
N HIS A 282 -12.39 17.24 10.95
CA HIS A 282 -12.00 18.60 11.28
C HIS A 282 -10.47 18.73 11.28
N GLN A 283 -9.92 19.57 10.41
CA GLN A 283 -8.49 19.84 10.31
C GLN A 283 -8.07 20.89 11.35
N ILE A 284 -7.20 20.51 12.30
CA ILE A 284 -6.65 21.41 13.31
C ILE A 284 -5.24 21.78 12.90
N ALA A 285 -5.02 23.08 12.65
CA ALA A 285 -3.73 23.62 12.24
C ALA A 285 -2.64 23.43 13.32
N PRO A 286 -1.37 23.30 12.92
CA PRO A 286 -0.26 23.19 13.86
C PRO A 286 -0.07 24.49 14.65
N VAL A 287 0.30 24.35 15.93
CA VAL A 287 0.57 25.49 16.81
C VAL A 287 2.08 25.71 16.89
N TYR A 288 2.51 26.89 16.47
CA TYR A 288 3.90 27.32 16.54
C TYR A 288 4.15 28.13 17.82
N LYS A 289 5.36 28.01 18.37
CA LYS A 289 5.87 28.89 19.43
C LYS A 289 7.25 29.40 19.05
N GLU A 290 7.48 30.67 19.33
CA GLU A 290 8.77 31.29 19.11
C GLU A 290 9.70 31.01 20.29
N TYR A 291 10.92 30.58 19.96
CA TYR A 291 12.00 30.36 20.89
C TYR A 291 13.12 31.34 20.56
N LYS A 292 13.47 32.16 21.54
CA LYS A 292 14.63 33.04 21.46
C LYS A 292 15.79 32.31 22.11
N TYR A 293 16.87 32.12 21.36
CA TYR A 293 18.09 31.54 21.88
C TYR A 293 19.31 32.31 21.39
N ARG A 294 20.37 32.24 22.16
CA ARG A 294 21.64 32.88 21.82
C ARG A 294 22.55 31.84 21.17
N GLU A 295 22.85 32.05 19.90
CA GLU A 295 23.74 31.21 19.11
C GLU A 295 25.17 31.73 19.22
N LYS A 296 26.13 30.86 19.53
CA LYS A 296 27.56 31.20 19.50
C LYS A 296 28.04 31.16 18.05
N VAL A 297 28.44 32.30 17.50
CA VAL A 297 28.85 32.44 16.10
C VAL A 297 30.34 32.18 15.93
N SER A 298 31.15 32.59 16.90
CA SER A 298 32.59 32.34 16.90
C SER A 298 33.08 31.95 18.29
N ASP A 299 34.10 31.09 18.33
CA ASP A 299 34.78 30.76 19.56
C ASP A 299 35.71 31.87 20.03
N ALA A 300 36.09 31.82 21.30
CA ALA A 300 37.11 32.71 21.83
C ALA A 300 38.47 32.25 21.31
N GLU A 301 39.21 33.14 20.67
CA GLU A 301 40.47 32.82 20.02
C GLU A 301 41.55 33.84 20.38
N LEU A 302 42.81 33.40 20.34
CA LEU A 302 43.93 34.32 20.41
C LEU A 302 44.06 35.01 19.06
N GLY A 303 44.26 36.32 19.08
CA GLY A 303 44.45 37.13 17.88
C GLY A 303 45.59 38.12 18.07
N TRP A 304 46.36 38.35 17.02
CA TRP A 304 47.31 39.47 17.00
C TRP A 304 46.54 40.78 17.03
N ARG A 305 46.90 41.66 17.96
CA ARG A 305 46.32 42.99 18.11
C ARG A 305 47.41 44.02 18.27
N MET A 306 47.21 45.18 17.65
CA MET A 306 48.09 46.33 17.80
C MET A 306 47.83 47.00 19.16
N LEU A 307 48.89 47.44 19.81
CA LEU A 307 48.84 48.13 21.09
C LEU A 307 49.78 49.35 21.05
N PRO A 308 49.58 50.31 21.95
CA PRO A 308 50.59 51.32 22.21
C PRO A 308 51.92 50.69 22.61
N CYS A 309 53.01 51.13 21.98
CA CYS A 309 54.34 50.76 22.45
C CYS A 309 54.61 51.42 23.81
N GLU A 310 55.54 50.88 24.58
CA GLU A 310 55.87 51.41 25.92
C GLU A 310 56.23 52.91 25.88
N ARG A 311 56.94 53.34 24.84
CA ARG A 311 57.26 54.76 24.57
C ARG A 311 56.05 55.67 24.35
N ASP A 312 54.94 55.10 23.90
CA ASP A 312 53.72 55.83 23.54
C ASP A 312 52.72 55.86 24.71
N ILE A 313 52.96 55.07 25.77
CA ILE A 313 52.16 55.09 27.00
C ILE A 313 52.61 56.28 27.86
N THR A 314 52.23 57.48 27.44
CA THR A 314 52.48 58.70 28.20
C THR A 314 51.43 58.93 29.28
N LYS A 315 51.76 59.76 30.27
CA LYS A 315 50.84 60.13 31.34
C LYS A 315 49.55 60.75 30.79
N GLU A 316 49.65 61.54 29.73
CA GLU A 316 48.52 62.18 29.05
C GLU A 316 47.61 61.16 28.38
N LEU A 317 48.19 60.17 27.70
CA LEU A 317 47.41 59.09 27.09
C LEU A 317 46.65 58.32 28.16
N VAL A 318 47.33 57.89 29.22
CA VAL A 318 46.70 57.15 30.31
C VAL A 318 45.62 57.98 31.01
N TYR A 319 45.85 59.27 31.22
CA TYR A 319 44.86 60.19 31.78
C TYR A 319 43.60 60.26 30.90
N SER A 320 43.77 60.32 29.57
CA SER A 320 42.65 60.31 28.63
C SER A 320 41.87 59.00 28.67
N VAL A 321 42.56 57.86 28.78
CA VAL A 321 41.97 56.52 28.91
C VAL A 321 41.16 56.42 30.20
N GLN A 322 41.75 56.80 31.33
CA GLN A 322 41.08 56.77 32.63
C GLN A 322 39.82 57.64 32.64
N ARG A 323 39.91 58.87 32.08
CA ARG A 323 38.75 59.77 31.94
C ARG A 323 37.65 59.15 31.08
N ALA A 324 38.01 58.56 29.94
CA ALA A 324 37.07 57.95 29.00
C ALA A 324 36.38 56.71 29.60
N LEU A 325 37.11 55.90 30.38
CA LEU A 325 36.59 54.75 31.12
C LEU A 325 35.64 55.19 32.24
N LYS A 326 36.05 56.19 33.04
CA LYS A 326 35.22 56.74 34.11
C LYS A 326 33.92 57.34 33.60
N GLN A 327 33.96 58.05 32.47
CA GLN A 327 32.76 58.55 31.79
C GLN A 327 31.80 57.44 31.34
N ARG A 328 32.33 56.26 31.04
CA ARG A 328 31.55 55.07 30.68
C ARG A 328 31.16 54.21 31.89
N GLY A 329 31.41 54.71 33.11
CA GLY A 329 31.01 54.07 34.37
C GLY A 329 31.99 53.03 34.90
N TYR A 330 33.21 52.95 34.37
CA TYR A 330 34.24 52.03 34.86
C TYR A 330 35.11 52.71 35.92
N ASP A 331 35.30 52.06 37.07
CA ASP A 331 36.14 52.58 38.14
C ASP A 331 37.62 52.33 37.86
N THR A 332 38.37 53.41 37.67
CA THR A 332 39.81 53.37 37.38
C THR A 332 40.67 53.57 38.62
N GLY A 333 40.07 53.73 39.81
CA GLY A 333 40.77 54.01 41.07
C GLY A 333 41.29 55.45 41.20
N GLY A 334 40.98 56.30 40.23
CA GLY A 334 41.52 57.65 40.09
C GLY A 334 41.75 58.03 38.62
N VAL A 335 42.01 59.32 38.38
CA VAL A 335 42.43 59.82 37.05
C VAL A 335 43.76 60.55 37.27
N ASP A 336 44.83 59.78 37.45
CA ASP A 336 46.17 60.22 37.83
C ASP A 336 47.19 60.10 36.68
N GLY A 337 46.80 59.48 35.57
CA GLY A 337 47.65 59.20 34.41
C GLY A 337 48.61 58.03 34.63
N ILE A 338 48.37 57.17 35.64
CA ILE A 338 49.18 55.98 35.90
C ILE A 338 48.39 54.74 35.51
N LEU A 339 48.97 53.89 34.65
CA LEU A 339 48.32 52.66 34.18
C LEU A 339 48.43 51.57 35.25
N GLY A 340 47.75 51.79 36.37
CA GLY A 340 47.75 50.91 37.53
C GLY A 340 46.71 49.79 37.45
N LYS A 341 46.67 48.97 38.49
CA LYS A 341 45.79 47.79 38.60
C LYS A 341 44.32 48.12 38.36
N TYR A 342 43.78 49.15 39.01
CA TYR A 342 42.37 49.54 38.86
C TYR A 342 42.04 49.99 37.43
N THR A 343 42.95 50.73 36.80
CA THR A 343 42.79 51.14 35.40
C THR A 343 42.82 49.93 34.46
N LEU A 344 43.69 48.95 34.69
CA LEU A 344 43.72 47.72 33.89
C LEU A 344 42.46 46.86 34.07
N ILE A 345 41.91 46.78 35.28
CA ILE A 345 40.62 46.11 35.54
C ILE A 345 39.49 46.82 34.79
N ALA A 346 39.46 48.16 34.84
CA ALA A 346 38.50 48.96 34.08
C ALA A 346 38.61 48.73 32.57
N VAL A 347 39.83 48.72 32.02
CA VAL A 347 40.10 48.39 30.62
C VAL A 347 39.58 46.99 30.27
N HIS A 348 39.88 46.00 31.09
CA HIS A 348 39.44 44.62 30.88
C HIS A 348 37.90 44.49 30.90
N GLY A 349 37.24 45.13 31.87
CA GLY A 349 35.78 45.16 31.95
C GLY A 349 35.16 45.81 30.72
N PHE A 350 35.72 46.94 30.28
CA PHE A 350 35.27 47.63 29.07
C PHE A 350 35.44 46.77 27.82
N GLN A 351 36.61 46.16 27.64
CA GLN A 351 36.88 45.25 26.53
C GLN A 351 35.88 44.09 26.50
N LYS A 352 35.61 43.46 27.65
CA LYS A 352 34.65 42.36 27.77
C LYS A 352 33.23 42.78 27.39
N GLN A 353 32.77 43.96 27.84
CA GLN A 353 31.43 44.46 27.51
C GLN A 353 31.29 44.79 26.02
N GLN A 354 32.34 45.36 25.41
CA GLN A 354 32.33 45.75 24.01
C GLN A 354 32.67 44.60 23.04
N GLY A 355 32.98 43.40 23.55
CA GLY A 355 33.41 42.26 22.73
C GLY A 355 34.78 42.45 22.07
N LEU A 356 35.64 43.30 22.65
CA LEU A 356 37.00 43.57 22.17
C LEU A 356 38.00 42.57 22.73
N ALA A 357 39.19 42.51 22.13
CA ALA A 357 40.29 41.71 22.63
C ALA A 357 40.69 42.13 24.06
N THR A 358 40.76 41.14 24.96
CA THR A 358 40.92 41.35 26.40
C THR A 358 42.37 41.19 26.88
N GLY A 359 42.74 41.95 27.91
CA GLY A 359 43.92 41.70 28.75
C GLY A 359 45.00 42.78 28.74
N ARG A 360 45.08 43.61 27.70
CA ARG A 360 45.98 44.79 27.63
C ARG A 360 45.31 45.91 26.84
N LEU A 361 45.78 47.15 27.03
CA LEU A 361 45.30 48.30 26.27
C LEU A 361 45.68 48.16 24.78
N SER A 362 44.72 47.82 23.93
CA SER A 362 44.92 47.73 22.47
C SER A 362 44.54 49.03 21.76
N SER A 363 45.03 49.23 20.54
CA SER A 363 44.61 50.37 19.70
C SER A 363 43.10 50.36 19.43
N GLU A 364 42.51 49.18 19.20
CA GLU A 364 41.05 49.00 19.07
C GLU A 364 40.29 49.52 20.30
N THR A 365 40.85 49.29 21.49
CA THR A 365 40.29 49.78 22.76
C THR A 365 40.35 51.31 22.83
N LEU A 366 41.48 51.90 22.44
CA LEU A 366 41.64 53.37 22.37
C LEU A 366 40.64 54.00 21.40
N THR A 367 40.50 53.42 20.21
CA THR A 367 39.54 53.87 19.20
C THR A 367 38.09 53.77 19.72
N SER A 368 37.73 52.65 20.38
CA SER A 368 36.39 52.47 20.98
C SER A 368 36.13 53.45 22.14
N LEU A 369 37.19 53.86 22.86
CA LEU A 369 37.12 54.91 23.88
C LEU A 369 37.01 56.32 23.28
N GLY A 370 37.25 56.49 21.98
CA GLY A 370 37.23 57.77 21.27
C GLY A 370 38.58 58.51 21.29
N ILE A 371 39.66 57.80 21.61
CA ILE A 371 41.02 58.35 21.69
C ILE A 371 41.73 57.99 20.39
N LYS A 372 42.16 59.00 19.64
CA LYS A 372 42.91 58.79 18.39
C LYS A 372 44.31 58.29 18.72
N TYR A 373 44.65 57.14 18.17
CA TYR A 373 45.95 56.51 18.28
C TYR A 373 46.30 55.99 16.90
N ASP A 374 46.97 56.84 16.12
CA ASP A 374 47.30 56.59 14.72
C ASP A 374 48.66 55.93 14.59
#